data_AF-A0A3C7Z854-F1
#
_entry.id   AF-A0A3C7Z854-F1
#
_cell.length_a   1.000
_cell.length_b   1.000
_cell.length_c   1.000
_cell.angle_alpha   90.00
_cell.angle_beta   90.00
_cell.angle_gamma   90.00
#
_symmetry.space_group_name_H-M   'P 1'
#
loop_
_entity.id
_entity.type
_entity.pdbx_description
1 polymer ?
#
loop_
_entity_poly.entity_id
_entity_poly.type
_entity_poly.pdbx_seq_one_letter_code
_entity_poly.pdbx_strand_id
1 'polypeptide(L)'
;MDTAFLEQYYEKVILPLYEQDSIKVATWKDHGQVGPDNWAHYFEDANGKEYVLLAEDYPGGIYLDDDLTHDVVPVPGSESTALQVTFNNKWVPNVSGYFTLYKERDRT
;
A
#
# COMPACT_ATOMS: atom_id res chain seq x y z
N MET A 1 3.92 16.01 6.82
CA MET A 1 4.47 15.75 5.47
C MET A 1 3.38 16.13 4.49
N ASP A 2 3.72 16.68 3.33
CA ASP A 2 2.71 17.06 2.32
C ASP A 2 2.16 15.81 1.62
N THR A 3 0.84 15.77 1.38
CA THR A 3 0.18 14.62 0.75
C THR A 3 0.72 14.38 -0.65
N ALA A 4 0.95 15.44 -1.42
CA ALA A 4 1.50 15.33 -2.78
C ALA A 4 2.91 14.73 -2.81
N PHE A 5 3.71 14.94 -1.75
CA PHE A 5 5.00 14.25 -1.62
C PHE A 5 4.81 12.75 -1.38
N LEU A 6 3.90 12.36 -0.48
CA LEU A 6 3.64 10.96 -0.15
C LEU A 6 3.13 10.19 -1.36
N GLU A 7 2.14 10.74 -2.07
CA GLU A 7 1.60 10.16 -3.30
C GLU A 7 2.70 9.91 -4.35
N GLN A 8 3.55 10.91 -4.60
CA GLN A 8 4.67 10.76 -5.53
C GLN A 8 5.70 9.74 -5.04
N TYR A 9 5.94 9.66 -3.74
CA TYR A 9 6.84 8.67 -3.17
C TYR A 9 6.29 7.25 -3.36
N TYR A 10 5.00 7.05 -3.09
CA TYR A 10 4.35 5.76 -3.30
C TYR A 10 4.39 5.33 -4.76
N GLU A 11 4.02 6.20 -5.70
CA GLU A 11 4.03 5.89 -7.14
C GLU A 11 5.42 5.59 -7.69
N LYS A 12 6.46 6.31 -7.22
CA LYS A 12 7.81 6.21 -7.79
C LYS A 12 8.70 5.19 -7.08
N VAL A 13 8.39 4.84 -5.83
CA VAL A 13 9.26 4.02 -4.98
C VAL A 13 8.57 2.77 -4.48
N ILE A 14 7.34 2.86 -3.98
CA ILE A 14 6.68 1.70 -3.32
C ILE A 14 5.92 0.84 -4.33
N LEU A 15 4.96 1.40 -5.05
CA LEU A 15 4.09 0.68 -5.98
C LEU A 15 4.86 -0.09 -7.08
N PRO A 16 5.97 0.44 -7.65
CA PRO A 16 6.74 -0.29 -8.65
C PRO A 16 7.35 -1.61 -8.14
N LEU A 17 7.56 -1.76 -6.83
CA LEU A 17 8.15 -2.96 -6.23
C LEU A 17 7.21 -4.16 -6.22
N TYR A 18 5.91 -3.96 -6.42
CA TYR A 18 4.94 -5.05 -6.57
C TYR A 18 4.89 -5.63 -7.99
N GLU A 19 5.65 -5.05 -8.93
CA GLU A 19 5.72 -5.44 -10.35
C GLU A 19 4.35 -5.59 -11.03
N GLN A 20 3.35 -4.86 -10.55
CA GLN A 20 2.04 -4.77 -11.19
C GLN A 20 2.03 -3.57 -12.14
N ASP A 21 1.88 -3.81 -13.44
CA ASP A 21 1.87 -2.73 -14.43
C ASP A 21 0.68 -1.79 -14.28
N SER A 22 -0.46 -2.30 -13.80
CA SER A 22 -1.70 -1.52 -13.67
C SER A 22 -1.57 -0.39 -12.65
N ILE A 23 -0.86 -0.60 -11.55
CA ILE A 23 -0.78 0.35 -10.41
C ILE A 23 0.36 1.37 -10.52
N LYS A 24 1.10 1.39 -11.64
CA LYS A 24 2.21 2.35 -11.83
C LYS A 24 1.76 3.81 -11.90
N VAL A 25 0.48 4.04 -12.19
CA VAL A 25 -0.16 5.35 -12.15
C VAL A 25 -1.40 5.21 -11.26
N ALA A 26 -1.39 5.88 -10.12
CA ALA A 26 -2.44 5.80 -9.13
C ALA A 26 -3.31 7.07 -9.19
N THR A 27 -4.62 6.92 -9.08
CA THR A 27 -5.53 8.02 -8.77
C THR A 27 -5.89 7.93 -7.29
N TRP A 28 -5.17 8.70 -6.45
CA TRP A 28 -5.38 8.73 -5.01
C TRP A 28 -6.77 9.27 -4.64
N LYS A 29 -7.42 8.61 -3.68
CA LYS A 29 -8.78 8.91 -3.23
C LYS A 29 -8.80 9.43 -1.81
N ASP A 30 -8.09 8.75 -0.91
CA ASP A 30 -8.07 9.11 0.50
C ASP A 30 -6.82 8.55 1.20
N HIS A 31 -6.43 9.21 2.28
CA HIS A 31 -5.35 8.79 3.17
C HIS A 31 -5.78 8.97 4.61
N GLY A 32 -5.82 7.88 5.37
CA GLY A 32 -6.35 7.89 6.73
C GLY A 32 -5.53 7.05 7.68
N GLN A 33 -5.38 7.53 8.92
CA GLN A 33 -4.90 6.69 10.01
C GLN A 33 -6.00 5.69 10.37
N VAL A 34 -5.66 4.40 10.39
CA VAL A 34 -6.61 3.30 10.62
C VAL A 34 -6.31 2.50 11.87
N GLY A 35 -5.16 2.75 12.49
CA GLY A 35 -4.76 2.23 13.79
C GLY A 35 -3.71 3.13 14.45
N PRO A 36 -3.26 2.80 15.67
CA PRO A 36 -2.24 3.60 16.38
C PRO A 36 -0.99 3.86 15.53
N ASP A 37 -0.55 2.83 14.80
CA ASP A 37 0.68 2.83 14.01
C ASP A 37 0.43 2.41 12.54
N ASN A 38 -0.83 2.53 12.07
CA ASN A 38 -1.25 2.06 10.76
C ASN A 38 -1.94 3.15 9.95
N TRP A 39 -1.58 3.27 8.67
CA TRP A 39 -2.21 4.18 7.71
C TRP A 39 -2.67 3.43 6.47
N ALA A 40 -3.87 3.75 5.99
CA ALA A 40 -4.41 3.25 4.74
C ALA A 40 -4.40 4.36 3.68
N HIS A 41 -4.02 3.99 2.46
CA HIS A 41 -3.99 4.88 1.31
C HIS A 41 -4.78 4.24 0.17
N TYR A 42 -5.93 4.83 -0.12
CA TYR A 42 -6.89 4.34 -1.09
C TYR A 42 -6.62 4.97 -2.44
N PHE A 43 -6.58 4.15 -3.49
CA PHE A 43 -6.38 4.63 -4.86
C PHE A 43 -7.02 3.69 -5.88
N GLU A 44 -7.22 4.22 -7.09
CA GLU A 44 -7.61 3.44 -8.26
C GLU A 44 -6.44 3.32 -9.24
N ASP A 45 -6.34 2.17 -9.91
CA ASP A 45 -5.49 2.05 -11.10
C ASP A 45 -6.13 2.68 -12.35
N ALA A 46 -5.40 2.67 -13.47
CA ALA A 46 -5.86 3.25 -14.72
C ALA A 46 -7.13 2.59 -15.30
N ASN A 47 -7.50 1.39 -14.85
CA ASN A 47 -8.71 0.68 -15.26
C ASN A 47 -9.87 0.89 -14.27
N GLY A 48 -9.69 1.72 -13.25
CA GLY A 48 -10.68 1.97 -12.21
C GLY A 48 -10.76 0.85 -11.16
N LYS A 49 -9.76 -0.04 -11.09
CA LYS A 49 -9.70 -1.04 -10.04
C LYS A 49 -9.22 -0.40 -8.74
N GLU A 50 -9.94 -0.64 -7.64
CA GLU A 50 -9.63 -0.07 -6.32
C GLU A 50 -8.58 -0.90 -5.56
N TYR A 51 -7.67 -0.19 -4.90
CA TYR A 51 -6.58 -0.73 -4.09
C TYR A 51 -6.44 0.04 -2.78
N VAL A 52 -5.85 -0.63 -1.81
CA VAL A 52 -5.42 -0.03 -0.55
C VAL A 52 -3.96 -0.36 -0.30
N LEU A 53 -3.11 0.66 -0.21
CA LEU A 53 -1.75 0.52 0.30
C LEU A 53 -1.78 0.76 1.81
N LEU A 54 -1.58 -0.30 2.59
CA LEU A 54 -1.50 -0.24 4.04
C LEU A 54 -0.04 -0.07 4.46
N ALA A 55 0.27 0.98 5.22
CA ALA A 55 1.55 1.21 5.85
C ALA A 55 1.46 0.89 7.35
N GLU A 56 2.39 0.08 7.84
CA GLU A 56 2.44 -0.38 9.23
C GLU A 56 3.87 -0.26 9.80
N ASP A 57 3.99 0.09 11.08
CA ASP A 57 5.28 0.08 11.78
C ASP A 57 5.84 -1.35 11.94
N TYR A 58 4.95 -2.33 12.08
CA TYR A 58 5.23 -3.77 12.10
C TYR A 58 4.15 -4.51 11.30
N PRO A 59 4.49 -5.57 10.55
CA PRO A 59 3.53 -6.26 9.70
C PRO A 59 2.55 -7.03 10.60
N GLY A 60 1.33 -6.53 10.74
CA GLY A 60 0.29 -7.14 11.55
C GLY A 60 -0.71 -7.90 10.69
N GLY A 61 -0.98 -7.41 9.48
CA GLY A 61 -1.92 -8.03 8.53
C GLY A 61 -3.39 -7.97 8.97
N ILE A 62 -3.71 -7.33 10.10
CA ILE A 62 -5.02 -7.50 10.76
C ILE A 62 -6.11 -6.53 10.23
N TYR A 63 -5.75 -5.50 9.47
CA TYR A 63 -6.71 -4.42 9.16
C TYR A 63 -7.62 -4.72 7.96
N LEU A 64 -7.13 -5.37 6.91
CA LEU A 64 -7.89 -5.65 5.67
C LEU A 64 -7.88 -7.12 5.26
N ASP A 65 -7.32 -8.00 6.09
CA ASP A 65 -7.42 -9.45 5.90
C ASP A 65 -8.79 -9.94 6.41
N ASP A 66 -9.85 -9.48 5.72
CA ASP A 66 -11.23 -9.83 6.05
C ASP A 66 -11.72 -11.07 5.29
N ASP A 67 -10.85 -11.74 4.52
CA ASP A 67 -11.13 -12.91 3.65
C ASP A 67 -12.31 -12.71 2.67
N LEU A 68 -12.90 -11.51 2.60
CA LEU A 68 -14.22 -11.28 2.01
C LEU A 68 -14.19 -10.21 0.93
N THR A 69 -13.48 -9.11 1.16
CA THR A 69 -13.56 -7.93 0.27
C THR A 69 -12.26 -7.60 -0.45
N HIS A 70 -11.11 -8.08 0.03
CA HIS A 70 -9.80 -7.79 -0.56
C HIS A 70 -8.97 -9.03 -0.85
N ASP A 71 -8.12 -8.94 -1.88
CA ASP A 71 -7.03 -9.87 -2.16
C ASP A 71 -5.70 -9.19 -1.89
N VAL A 72 -4.78 -9.88 -1.21
CA VAL A 72 -3.41 -9.39 -1.01
C VAL A 72 -2.64 -9.52 -2.33
N VAL A 73 -2.01 -8.42 -2.75
CA VAL A 73 -1.08 -8.42 -3.89
C VAL A 73 0.28 -8.92 -3.39
N PRO A 74 0.78 -10.05 -3.91
CA PRO A 74 2.02 -10.63 -3.42
C PRO A 74 3.22 -9.76 -3.82
N VAL A 75 4.26 -9.80 -2.97
CA VAL A 75 5.56 -9.24 -3.30
C VAL A 75 6.31 -10.21 -4.23
N PRO A 76 6.74 -9.77 -5.42
CA PRO A 76 7.49 -10.62 -6.35
C PRO A 76 8.76 -11.21 -5.70
N GLY A 77 8.93 -12.52 -5.83
CA GLY A 77 10.13 -13.22 -5.34
C GLY A 77 10.24 -13.36 -3.81
N SER A 78 9.17 -13.07 -3.07
CA SER A 78 9.14 -13.15 -1.60
C SER A 78 7.99 -14.04 -1.12
N GLU A 79 8.19 -14.74 0.00
CA GLU A 79 7.10 -15.42 0.73
C GLU A 79 6.33 -14.45 1.64
N SER A 80 6.85 -13.23 1.84
CA SER A 80 6.18 -12.17 2.60
C SER A 80 5.15 -11.44 1.73
N THR A 81 4.01 -11.11 2.33
CA THR A 81 2.99 -10.23 1.76
C THR A 81 3.29 -8.74 1.96
N ALA A 82 4.21 -8.42 2.88
CA ALA A 82 4.60 -7.05 3.18
C ALA A 82 6.01 -6.73 2.65
N LEU A 83 6.15 -5.55 2.03
CA LEU A 83 7.41 -4.91 1.63
C LEU A 83 7.99 -4.10 2.79
N GLN A 84 9.17 -4.48 3.26
CA GLN A 84 9.92 -3.64 4.19
C GLN A 84 10.69 -2.57 3.42
N VAL A 85 10.43 -1.30 3.73
CA VAL A 85 11.10 -0.15 3.11
C VAL A 85 11.71 0.75 4.17
N THR A 86 12.92 1.25 3.89
CA THR A 86 13.62 2.22 4.74
C THR A 86 13.94 3.48 3.94
N PHE A 87 13.73 4.65 4.53
CA PHE A 87 14.08 5.93 3.93
C PHE A 87 15.39 6.48 4.50
N ASN A 88 16.47 6.45 3.71
CA ASN A 88 17.79 6.98 4.10
C ASN A 88 18.28 6.46 5.47
N ASN A 89 18.03 5.18 5.78
CA ASN A 89 18.34 4.53 7.07
C ASN A 89 17.71 5.22 8.29
N LYS A 90 16.60 5.94 8.10
CA LYS A 90 15.84 6.60 9.17
C LYS A 90 14.40 6.10 9.18
N TRP A 91 13.82 6.05 10.37
CA TRP A 91 12.39 5.86 10.54
C TRP A 91 11.67 7.16 10.19
N VAL A 92 10.80 7.12 9.19
CA VAL A 92 9.95 8.24 8.78
C VAL A 92 8.54 7.68 8.62
N PRO A 93 7.55 8.13 9.41
CA PRO A 93 6.17 7.66 9.30
C PRO A 93 5.65 7.81 7.87
N ASN A 94 4.91 6.82 7.37
CA ASN A 94 4.35 6.78 6.00
C ASN A 94 5.40 6.75 4.86
N VAL A 95 6.67 6.54 5.17
CA VAL A 95 7.75 6.48 4.15
C VAL A 95 8.67 5.29 4.42
N SER A 96 8.91 4.99 5.70
CA SER A 96 9.58 3.78 6.17
C SER A 96 8.57 2.89 6.89
N GLY A 97 8.73 1.58 6.76
CA GLY A 97 7.89 0.59 7.44
C GLY A 97 7.61 -0.62 6.58
N TYR A 98 6.53 -1.30 6.93
CA TYR A 98 6.00 -2.44 6.19
C TYR A 98 4.81 -1.99 5.38
N PHE A 99 4.85 -2.25 4.09
CA PHE A 99 3.79 -1.91 3.15
C PHE A 99 3.13 -3.18 2.66
N THR A 100 1.82 -3.29 2.81
CA THR A 100 1.02 -4.38 2.24
C THR A 100 0.05 -3.78 1.24
N LEU A 101 -0.02 -4.33 0.04
CA LEU A 101 -0.94 -3.88 -1.00
C LEU A 101 -2.12 -4.82 -1.08
N TYR A 102 -3.32 -4.26 -0.98
CA TYR A 102 -4.59 -4.96 -1.13
C TYR A 102 -5.25 -4.49 -2.42
N LYS A 103 -5.87 -5.42 -3.14
CA LYS A 103 -6.73 -5.15 -4.29
C LYS A 103 -8.16 -5.51 -3.90
N GLU A 104 -9.14 -4.62 -4.15
CA GLU A 104 -10.54 -4.97 -3.89
C GLU A 104 -10.97 -6.16 -4.78
N ARG A 105 -11.83 -7.05 -4.29
CA ARG A 105 -12.38 -8.14 -5.11
C ARG A 105 -13.46 -7.59 -6.05
N ASP A 106 -13.61 -8.22 -7.21
CA ASP A 106 -14.76 -7.92 -8.06
C ASP A 106 -16.04 -8.37 -7.33
N ARG A 107 -17.01 -7.47 -7.20
CA ARG A 107 -18.34 -7.82 -6.69
C ARG A 107 -18.97 -8.79 -7.70
N THR A 108 -19.22 -10.02 -7.25
CA THR A 108 -19.90 -11.07 -8.03
C THR A 108 -21.41 -10.87 -8.05
#